data_AF-A0A955IK96-F1
#
_entry.id   AF-A0A955IK96-F1
#
_cell.length_a   1.000
_cell.length_b   1.000
_cell.length_c   1.000
_cell.angle_alpha   90.00
_cell.angle_beta   90.00
_cell.angle_gamma   90.00
#
_symmetry.space_group_name_H-M   'P 1'
#
loop_
_entity.id
_entity.type
_entity.pdbx_description
1 polymer ?
#
loop_
_entity_poly.entity_id
_entity_poly.type
_entity_poly.pdbx_seq_one_letter_code
_entity_poly.pdbx_strand_id
1 'polypeptide(L)'
;MTSGDIRHWAYLIGGLLFLSLCIWTVWWSLFGDRAKSRRRCPSCWYDMSGSPSLRCSECGHVAARERDLRRTRRRWFTGAFTAVAVSLLVTVQVHDLSTNGIAAAMPTSVLILALPWEQSANGAAGVEIMRRHMRGEVSQDQWRSIARRCLRGDSTAAPASDAWMQRYEPFIDLIPDTVTKETAIRDGLLDLPAAFRLTTRGAWPADVDPWVRLRMMNWWPDEFDVRLEIEPVVDGASPIVVYHDGSGGPRGFPFEITGLASDASSVDVSVTCQRRERGRRDAWVTITAQTITVPIGRGPPLAETMVPLERGTPLLASAHVFDAGIYAWSGGPSPVRFRFRIANTFRSEFDDTAIGASMELRHGDRLARRLNIWWRAGTDARDDGYGFEIAHEDAALLETFDASDPQWTLTVSGGATLAARAPAARRYWEGTLDLPLTDVPVTTDPGRSVPHEWSRDDGDRRADEG
;
A
#
# COMPACT_ATOMS: atom_id res chain seq x y z
N MET A 1 22.13 -16.76 8.05
CA MET A 1 21.32 -16.72 9.29
C MET A 1 21.87 -15.59 10.13
N THR A 2 21.10 -14.54 10.34
CA THR A 2 21.61 -13.30 10.98
C THR A 2 21.71 -13.47 12.49
N SER A 3 22.46 -12.61 13.18
CA SER A 3 22.55 -12.60 14.64
C SER A 3 21.17 -12.44 15.31
N GLY A 4 20.26 -11.71 14.66
CA GLY A 4 18.85 -11.60 15.05
C GLY A 4 18.11 -12.93 14.96
N ASP A 5 18.27 -13.69 13.88
CA ASP A 5 17.62 -15.00 13.73
C ASP A 5 18.09 -15.99 14.81
N ILE A 6 19.39 -15.98 15.15
CA ILE A 6 19.94 -16.86 16.19
C ILE A 6 19.26 -16.61 17.54
N ARG A 7 19.00 -15.35 17.91
CA ARG A 7 18.30 -15.03 19.16
C ARG A 7 16.88 -15.58 19.15
N HIS A 8 16.12 -15.40 18.07
CA HIS A 8 14.76 -15.92 17.97
C HIS A 8 14.71 -17.45 18.04
N TRP A 9 15.62 -18.14 17.33
CA TRP A 9 15.73 -19.59 17.42
C TRP A 9 16.13 -20.06 18.81
N ALA A 10 17.04 -19.35 19.48
CA ALA A 10 17.41 -19.65 20.86
C ALA A 10 16.21 -19.49 21.82
N TYR A 11 15.36 -18.48 21.62
CA TYR A 11 14.13 -18.31 22.41
C TYR A 11 13.11 -19.42 22.14
N LEU A 12 12.91 -19.81 20.88
CA LEU A 12 11.98 -20.89 20.53
C LEU A 12 12.45 -22.24 21.10
N ILE A 13 13.72 -22.60 20.85
CA ILE A 13 14.31 -23.84 21.36
C ILE A 13 14.33 -23.81 22.90
N GLY A 14 14.75 -22.70 23.49
CA GLY A 14 14.75 -22.49 24.94
C GLY A 14 13.35 -22.63 25.54
N GLY A 15 12.33 -22.05 24.90
CA GLY A 15 10.93 -22.16 25.30
C GLY A 15 10.40 -23.60 25.23
N LEU A 16 10.71 -24.34 24.16
CA LEU A 16 10.33 -25.75 24.03
C LEU A 16 11.01 -26.65 25.08
N LEU A 17 12.30 -26.41 25.34
CA LEU A 17 13.03 -27.12 26.39
C LEU A 17 12.47 -26.81 27.78
N PHE A 18 12.15 -25.53 28.04
CA PHE A 18 11.53 -25.11 29.30
C PHE A 18 10.15 -25.75 29.48
N LEU A 19 9.29 -25.73 28.47
CA LEU A 19 7.97 -26.37 28.51
C LEU A 19 8.10 -27.88 28.76
N SER A 20 9.03 -28.54 28.08
CA SER A 20 9.31 -29.97 28.28
C SER A 20 9.75 -30.27 29.71
N LEU A 21 10.61 -29.42 30.29
CA LEU A 21 11.05 -29.53 31.67
C LEU A 21 9.90 -29.32 32.66
N CYS A 22 9.00 -28.36 32.40
CA CYS A 22 7.82 -28.14 33.22
C CYS A 22 6.86 -29.34 33.17
N ILE A 23 6.57 -29.88 31.97
CA ILE A 23 5.73 -31.08 31.81
C ILE A 23 6.37 -32.26 32.55
N TRP A 24 7.68 -32.47 32.39
CA TRP A 24 8.41 -33.51 33.11
C TRP A 24 8.33 -33.31 34.63
N THR A 25 8.46 -32.08 35.12
CA THR A 25 8.38 -31.75 36.55
C THR A 25 6.99 -32.02 37.11
N VAL A 26 5.92 -31.63 36.40
CA VAL A 26 4.54 -31.94 36.78
C VAL A 26 4.33 -33.45 36.80
N TRP A 27 4.75 -34.15 35.74
CA TRP A 27 4.65 -35.60 35.65
C TRP A 27 5.40 -36.30 36.80
N TRP A 28 6.65 -35.89 37.06
CA TRP A 28 7.47 -36.42 38.14
C TRP A 28 6.87 -36.13 39.52
N SER A 29 6.32 -34.93 39.74
CA SER A 29 5.68 -34.54 40.99
C SER A 29 4.44 -35.38 41.33
N LEU A 30 3.72 -35.84 40.30
CA LEU A 30 2.49 -36.62 40.42
C LEU A 30 2.73 -38.12 40.39
N PHE A 31 3.71 -38.59 39.59
CA PHE A 31 3.87 -40.01 39.25
C PHE A 31 5.26 -40.58 39.49
N GLY A 32 6.29 -39.76 39.77
CA GLY A 32 7.67 -40.20 39.87
C GLY A 32 7.95 -41.19 41.01
N ASP A 33 7.20 -41.07 42.12
CA ASP A 33 7.47 -41.83 43.35
C ASP A 33 6.32 -42.77 43.73
N ARG A 34 5.99 -43.70 42.81
CA ARG A 34 4.99 -44.76 43.06
C ARG A 34 5.52 -45.76 44.07
N ALA A 35 4.70 -46.10 45.07
CA ALA A 35 5.12 -46.99 46.16
C ALA A 35 5.54 -48.41 45.73
N LYS A 36 5.26 -48.87 44.50
CA LYS A 36 5.64 -50.20 43.96
C LYS A 36 5.57 -51.33 45.01
N SER A 37 4.45 -51.39 45.75
CA SER A 37 4.18 -52.32 46.86
C SER A 37 5.16 -52.32 48.05
N ARG A 38 6.13 -51.39 48.13
CA ARG A 38 7.04 -51.25 49.28
C ARG A 38 6.37 -50.46 50.41
N ARG A 39 6.62 -50.86 51.66
CA ARG A 39 6.23 -50.10 52.85
C ARG A 39 7.21 -48.94 53.02
N ARG A 40 6.75 -47.70 53.04
CA ARG A 40 7.58 -46.51 53.30
C ARG A 40 6.91 -45.62 54.33
N CYS A 41 7.70 -44.96 55.17
CA CYS A 41 7.17 -43.99 56.11
C CYS A 41 6.58 -42.77 55.37
N PRO A 42 5.35 -42.32 55.66
CA PRO A 42 4.75 -41.16 54.97
C PRO A 42 5.42 -39.82 55.31
N SER A 43 6.17 -39.75 56.41
CA SER A 43 6.91 -38.55 56.83
C SER A 43 8.29 -38.46 56.17
N CYS A 44 9.20 -39.39 56.47
CA CYS A 44 10.59 -39.33 55.99
C CYS A 44 10.87 -40.15 54.71
N TRP A 45 9.91 -40.97 54.24
CA TRP A 45 10.06 -41.84 53.07
C TRP A 45 11.05 -43.02 53.19
N TYR A 46 11.50 -43.32 54.42
CA TYR A 46 12.35 -44.47 54.72
C TYR A 46 11.65 -45.80 54.40
N ASP A 47 12.39 -46.76 53.84
CA ASP A 47 11.88 -48.09 53.49
C ASP A 47 11.67 -48.92 54.77
N MET A 48 10.41 -49.26 55.05
CA MET A 48 9.98 -50.04 56.21
C MET A 48 9.68 -51.50 55.87
N SER A 49 10.17 -52.01 54.73
CA SER A 49 9.96 -53.41 54.34
C SER A 49 10.49 -54.43 55.36
N GLY A 50 11.54 -54.08 56.12
CA GLY A 50 12.12 -54.94 57.17
C GLY A 50 11.56 -54.76 58.57
N SER A 51 10.64 -53.80 58.80
CA SER A 51 10.08 -53.54 60.14
C SER A 51 8.62 -54.02 60.21
N PRO A 52 8.27 -54.93 61.15
CA PRO A 52 6.88 -55.31 61.37
C PRO A 52 6.05 -54.20 62.04
N SER A 53 6.69 -53.21 62.66
CA SER A 53 6.02 -52.16 63.41
C SER A 53 5.47 -51.04 62.52
N LEU A 54 4.44 -50.34 63.02
CA LEU A 54 3.91 -49.12 62.39
C LEU A 54 4.73 -47.86 62.72
N ARG A 55 5.79 -47.98 63.55
CA ARG A 55 6.67 -46.88 63.96
C ARG A 55 7.94 -46.89 63.12
N CYS A 56 8.21 -45.79 62.42
CA CYS A 56 9.42 -45.63 61.63
C CYS A 56 10.66 -45.58 62.53
N SER A 57 11.69 -46.36 62.21
CA SER A 57 12.96 -46.41 62.94
C SER A 57 13.82 -45.16 62.78
N GLU A 58 13.68 -44.44 61.66
CA GLU A 58 14.45 -43.22 61.39
C GLU A 58 13.84 -41.98 62.05
N CYS A 59 12.58 -41.66 61.72
CA CYS A 59 11.97 -40.39 62.13
C CYS A 59 11.00 -40.51 63.32
N GLY A 60 10.79 -41.71 63.84
CA GLY A 60 9.87 -41.97 64.95
C GLY A 60 8.37 -41.83 64.62
N HIS A 61 8.00 -41.48 63.40
CA HIS A 61 6.60 -41.33 62.99
C HIS A 61 5.83 -42.65 63.11
N VAL A 62 4.64 -42.61 63.72
CA VAL A 62 3.75 -43.76 63.88
C VAL A 62 2.61 -43.66 62.88
N ALA A 63 2.56 -44.57 61.91
CA ALA A 63 1.46 -44.63 60.95
C ALA A 63 0.18 -45.12 61.64
N ALA A 64 -0.97 -44.49 61.31
CA ALA A 64 -2.25 -44.86 61.89
C ALA A 64 -2.76 -46.22 61.38
N ARG A 65 -2.48 -46.54 60.10
CA ARG A 65 -2.89 -47.79 59.46
C ARG A 65 -1.77 -48.31 58.55
N GLU A 66 -1.73 -49.62 58.33
CA GLU A 66 -0.75 -50.23 57.40
C GLU A 66 -0.90 -49.69 55.95
N ARG A 67 -2.11 -49.33 55.54
CA ARG A 67 -2.36 -48.71 54.23
C ARG A 67 -1.62 -47.38 54.04
N ASP A 68 -1.37 -46.64 55.12
CA ASP A 68 -0.68 -45.36 55.06
C ASP A 68 0.80 -45.53 54.70
N LEU A 69 1.40 -46.68 55.05
CA LEU A 69 2.77 -47.05 54.65
C LEU A 69 2.89 -47.35 53.15
N ARG A 70 1.77 -47.52 52.43
CA ARG A 70 1.76 -47.74 50.97
C ARG A 70 1.31 -46.49 50.21
N ARG A 71 1.10 -45.36 50.89
CA ARG A 71 0.60 -44.13 50.28
C ARG A 71 1.69 -43.48 49.44
N THR A 72 1.39 -43.17 48.18
CA THR A 72 2.28 -42.41 47.29
C THR A 72 2.52 -41.00 47.82
N ARG A 73 3.78 -40.57 47.97
CA ARG A 73 4.15 -39.19 48.28
C ARG A 73 4.02 -38.35 47.02
N ARG A 74 2.89 -37.65 46.89
CA ARG A 74 2.66 -36.70 45.80
C ARG A 74 3.14 -35.32 46.25
N ARG A 75 3.94 -34.66 45.42
CA ARG A 75 4.44 -33.30 45.68
C ARG A 75 3.46 -32.28 45.12
N TRP A 76 2.23 -32.27 45.65
CA TRP A 76 1.12 -31.48 45.10
C TRP A 76 1.43 -29.99 44.98
N PHE A 77 2.13 -29.40 45.95
CA PHE A 77 2.50 -27.99 45.88
C PHE A 77 3.46 -27.68 44.72
N THR A 78 4.49 -28.51 44.52
CA THR A 78 5.41 -28.36 43.38
C THR A 78 4.66 -28.52 42.06
N GLY A 79 3.83 -29.56 41.94
CA GLY A 79 3.02 -29.78 40.74
C GLY A 79 2.04 -28.63 40.45
N ALA A 80 1.33 -28.14 41.47
CA ALA A 80 0.38 -27.04 41.34
C ALA A 80 1.08 -25.73 40.98
N PHE A 81 2.21 -25.42 41.64
CA PHE A 81 2.99 -24.23 41.33
C PHE A 81 3.51 -24.25 39.89
N THR A 82 4.10 -25.37 39.45
CA THR A 82 4.56 -25.51 38.06
C THR A 82 3.40 -25.41 37.07
N ALA A 83 2.24 -26.00 37.37
CA ALA A 83 1.07 -25.92 36.51
C ALA A 83 0.53 -24.48 36.39
N VAL A 84 0.46 -23.73 37.50
CA VAL A 84 0.05 -22.32 37.50
C VAL A 84 1.05 -21.46 36.72
N ALA A 85 2.35 -21.66 36.94
CA ALA A 85 3.40 -20.92 36.22
C ALA A 85 3.33 -21.15 34.70
N VAL A 86 3.17 -22.41 34.26
CA VAL A 86 2.98 -22.73 32.83
C VAL A 86 1.70 -22.09 32.30
N SER A 87 0.60 -22.15 33.05
CA SER A 87 -0.68 -21.58 32.62
C SER A 87 -0.58 -20.07 32.43
N LEU A 88 0.06 -19.35 33.35
CA LEU A 88 0.28 -17.90 33.22
C LEU A 88 1.15 -17.58 32.00
N LEU A 89 2.25 -18.32 31.79
CA LEU A 89 3.11 -18.14 30.63
C LEU A 89 2.34 -18.36 29.32
N VAL A 90 1.54 -19.43 29.25
CA VAL A 90 0.68 -19.71 28.09
C VAL A 90 -0.35 -18.61 27.89
N THR A 91 -1.01 -18.12 28.94
CA THR A 91 -2.00 -17.03 28.81
C THR A 91 -1.38 -15.75 28.26
N VAL A 92 -0.19 -15.36 28.72
CA VAL A 92 0.51 -14.19 28.18
C VAL A 92 0.83 -14.38 26.69
N GLN A 93 1.35 -15.55 26.33
CA GLN A 93 1.68 -15.88 24.93
C GLN A 93 0.42 -15.96 24.06
N VAL A 94 -0.66 -16.56 24.54
CA VAL A 94 -1.95 -16.64 23.83
C VAL A 94 -2.56 -15.26 23.65
N HIS A 95 -2.46 -14.38 24.65
CA HIS A 95 -2.94 -13.01 24.52
C HIS A 95 -2.19 -12.27 23.41
N ASP A 96 -0.85 -12.34 23.41
CA ASP A 96 -0.02 -11.71 22.37
C ASP A 96 -0.26 -12.31 20.97
N LEU A 97 -0.43 -13.63 20.88
CA LEU A 97 -0.81 -14.32 19.65
C LEU A 97 -2.22 -13.96 19.18
N SER A 98 -3.14 -13.66 20.11
CA SER A 98 -4.52 -13.28 19.77
C SER A 98 -4.63 -11.85 19.27
N THR A 99 -3.80 -10.94 19.78
CA THR A 99 -3.79 -9.54 19.37
C THR A 99 -2.95 -9.31 18.12
N ASN A 100 -1.79 -9.96 18.01
CA ASN A 100 -0.82 -9.71 16.95
C ASN A 100 -0.77 -10.82 15.88
N GLY A 101 -1.45 -11.95 16.11
CA GLY A 101 -1.45 -13.11 15.23
C GLY A 101 -0.20 -13.98 15.37
N ILE A 102 -0.25 -15.20 14.80
CA ILE A 102 0.87 -16.15 14.84
C ILE A 102 2.12 -15.61 14.15
N ALA A 103 1.96 -14.76 13.12
CA ALA A 103 3.08 -14.17 12.38
C ALA A 103 4.00 -13.34 13.28
N ALA A 104 3.46 -12.62 14.28
CA ALA A 104 4.24 -11.79 15.18
C ALA A 104 5.27 -12.59 16.01
N ALA A 105 4.97 -13.85 16.33
CA ALA A 105 5.87 -14.72 17.08
C ALA A 105 6.96 -15.39 16.19
N MET A 106 6.83 -15.31 14.87
CA MET A 106 7.74 -16.00 13.95
C MET A 106 9.02 -15.19 13.70
N PRO A 107 10.20 -15.82 13.56
CA PRO A 107 11.40 -15.12 13.10
C PRO A 107 11.19 -14.51 11.71
N THR A 108 11.78 -13.35 11.42
CA THR A 108 11.59 -12.67 10.12
C THR A 108 11.99 -13.57 8.95
N SER A 109 13.02 -14.40 9.10
CA SER A 109 13.40 -15.39 8.07
C SER A 109 12.31 -16.42 7.75
N VAL A 110 11.50 -16.81 8.74
CA VAL A 110 10.36 -17.71 8.53
C VAL A 110 9.23 -16.97 7.83
N LEU A 111 8.98 -15.71 8.17
CA LEU A 111 8.00 -14.87 7.47
C LEU A 111 8.40 -14.67 6.00
N ILE A 112 9.67 -14.37 5.72
CA ILE A 112 10.21 -14.24 4.36
C ILE A 112 10.08 -15.55 3.60
N LEU A 113 10.34 -16.68 4.27
CA LEU A 113 10.13 -18.00 3.70
C LEU A 113 8.65 -18.21 3.35
N ALA A 114 7.73 -17.75 4.20
CA ALA A 114 6.29 -17.91 4.08
C ALA A 114 5.63 -17.10 2.96
N LEU A 115 6.28 -16.03 2.46
CA LEU A 115 5.71 -15.12 1.44
C LEU A 115 5.09 -15.81 0.21
N PRO A 116 5.67 -16.86 -0.40
CA PRO A 116 5.09 -17.50 -1.58
C PRO A 116 3.73 -18.17 -1.34
N TRP A 117 3.37 -18.45 -0.09
CA TRP A 117 2.09 -19.05 0.28
C TRP A 117 1.01 -18.01 0.62
N GLU A 118 1.37 -16.73 0.71
CA GLU A 118 0.40 -15.65 0.92
C GLU A 118 -0.31 -15.30 -0.39
N GLN A 119 -1.55 -14.84 -0.34
CA GLN A 119 -2.25 -14.38 -1.55
C GLN A 119 -1.88 -12.93 -1.92
N SER A 120 -1.46 -12.14 -0.93
CA SER A 120 -1.03 -10.75 -1.11
C SER A 120 -0.04 -10.34 -0.01
N ALA A 121 0.62 -9.20 -0.17
CA ALA A 121 1.46 -8.59 0.86
C ALA A 121 0.67 -8.23 2.13
N ASN A 122 -0.66 -8.10 2.03
CA ASN A 122 -1.55 -7.90 3.17
C ASN A 122 -1.86 -9.20 3.95
N GLY A 123 -1.24 -10.32 3.56
CA GLY A 123 -1.23 -11.56 4.33
C GLY A 123 -0.52 -11.42 5.68
N ALA A 124 -0.70 -12.40 6.56
CA ALA A 124 -0.21 -12.31 7.93
C ALA A 124 1.33 -12.13 7.99
N ALA A 125 2.06 -12.85 7.14
CA ALA A 125 3.52 -12.72 7.08
C ALA A 125 3.95 -11.37 6.51
N GLY A 126 3.25 -10.87 5.49
CA GLY A 126 3.61 -9.63 4.83
C GLY A 126 3.36 -8.39 5.68
N VAL A 127 2.19 -8.31 6.32
CA VAL A 127 1.85 -7.24 7.28
C VAL A 127 2.86 -7.20 8.43
N GLU A 128 3.24 -8.35 8.97
CA GLU A 128 4.24 -8.39 10.05
C GLU A 128 5.64 -7.97 9.58
N ILE A 129 6.06 -8.35 8.37
CA ILE A 129 7.33 -7.85 7.79
C ILE A 129 7.30 -6.32 7.65
N MET A 130 6.20 -5.75 7.14
CA MET A 130 6.02 -4.30 7.02
C MET A 130 6.04 -3.62 8.40
N ARG A 131 5.38 -4.21 9.39
CA ARG A 131 5.41 -3.71 10.77
C ARG A 131 6.84 -3.70 11.34
N ARG A 132 7.61 -4.76 11.11
CA ARG A 132 9.03 -4.85 11.52
C ARG A 132 9.90 -3.86 10.77
N HIS A 133 9.62 -3.59 9.50
CA HIS A 133 10.29 -2.55 8.73
C HIS A 133 10.08 -1.18 9.38
N MET A 134 8.84 -0.83 9.71
CA MET A 134 8.51 0.43 10.39
C MET A 134 9.18 0.57 11.76
N ARG A 135 9.47 -0.55 12.45
CA ARG A 135 10.23 -0.57 13.70
C ARG A 135 11.76 -0.63 13.52
N GLY A 136 12.26 -0.69 12.28
CA GLY A 136 13.70 -0.82 11.99
C GLY A 136 14.30 -2.18 12.36
N GLU A 137 13.48 -3.23 12.46
CA GLU A 137 13.89 -4.57 12.92
C GLU A 137 14.29 -5.52 11.79
N VAL A 138 14.07 -5.13 10.53
CA VAL A 138 14.46 -5.94 9.35
C VAL A 138 15.88 -5.60 8.94
N SER A 139 16.78 -6.58 9.03
CA SER A 139 18.19 -6.39 8.70
C SER A 139 18.43 -6.27 7.19
N GLN A 140 19.59 -5.74 6.79
CA GLN A 140 19.96 -5.67 5.36
C GLN A 140 20.00 -7.05 4.70
N ASP A 141 20.46 -8.09 5.38
CA ASP A 141 20.47 -9.47 4.84
C ASP A 141 19.06 -10.00 4.61
N GLN A 142 18.12 -9.65 5.48
CA GLN A 142 16.71 -10.00 5.32
C GLN A 142 16.11 -9.25 4.12
N TRP A 143 16.42 -7.96 3.95
CA TRP A 143 16.04 -7.22 2.74
C TRP A 143 16.64 -7.78 1.46
N ARG A 144 17.92 -8.19 1.45
CA ARG A 144 18.50 -8.93 0.32
C ARG A 144 17.73 -10.21 0.02
N SER A 145 17.29 -10.93 1.05
CA SER A 145 16.50 -12.14 0.86
C SER A 145 15.10 -11.87 0.31
N ILE A 146 14.45 -10.79 0.75
CA ILE A 146 13.16 -10.33 0.21
C ILE A 146 13.34 -9.91 -1.25
N ALA A 147 14.32 -9.05 -1.54
CA ALA A 147 14.62 -8.58 -2.88
C ALA A 147 14.82 -9.74 -3.86
N ARG A 148 15.67 -10.72 -3.53
CA ARG A 148 15.89 -11.92 -4.38
C ARG A 148 14.61 -12.73 -4.61
N ARG A 149 13.67 -12.76 -3.66
CA ARG A 149 12.38 -13.42 -3.84
C ARG A 149 11.47 -12.63 -4.76
N CYS A 150 11.40 -11.30 -4.59
CA CYS A 150 10.65 -10.43 -5.50
C CYS A 150 11.17 -10.59 -6.94
N LEU A 151 12.50 -10.57 -7.13
CA LEU A 151 13.13 -10.74 -8.45
C LEU A 151 12.83 -12.10 -9.09
N ARG A 152 12.80 -13.17 -8.28
CA ARG A 152 12.55 -14.53 -8.77
C ARG A 152 11.06 -14.83 -9.00
N GLY A 153 10.18 -14.21 -8.22
CA GLY A 153 8.78 -14.64 -8.09
C GLY A 153 8.65 -16.07 -7.55
N ASP A 154 7.51 -16.68 -7.82
CA ASP A 154 7.25 -18.10 -7.55
C ASP A 154 6.34 -18.73 -8.62
N SER A 155 6.03 -20.02 -8.47
CA SER A 155 5.27 -20.80 -9.47
C SER A 155 3.84 -20.29 -9.72
N THR A 156 3.28 -19.50 -8.80
CA THR A 156 1.93 -18.93 -8.90
C THR A 156 1.92 -17.42 -9.12
N ALA A 157 3.09 -16.78 -9.01
CA ALA A 157 3.29 -15.36 -9.13
C ALA A 157 4.60 -15.10 -9.87
N ALA A 158 4.58 -15.29 -11.18
CA ALA A 158 5.69 -14.91 -12.05
C ALA A 158 5.92 -13.40 -11.99
N PRO A 159 7.17 -12.91 -12.09
CA PRO A 159 7.44 -11.48 -12.04
C PRO A 159 6.54 -10.66 -12.97
N ALA A 160 6.07 -9.50 -12.49
CA ALA A 160 5.11 -8.61 -13.16
C ALA A 160 3.68 -9.14 -13.40
N SER A 161 3.35 -10.38 -13.02
CA SER A 161 1.96 -10.88 -13.06
C SER A 161 1.09 -10.22 -11.99
N ASP A 162 -0.25 -10.23 -12.15
CA ASP A 162 -1.17 -9.68 -11.14
C ASP A 162 -0.98 -10.31 -9.75
N ALA A 163 -0.78 -11.64 -9.69
CA ALA A 163 -0.50 -12.34 -8.44
C ALA A 163 0.83 -11.90 -7.81
N TRP A 164 1.85 -11.65 -8.63
CA TRP A 164 3.13 -11.12 -8.16
C TRP A 164 3.00 -9.69 -7.67
N MET A 165 2.24 -8.83 -8.35
CA MET A 165 2.04 -7.45 -7.91
C MET A 165 1.32 -7.42 -6.56
N GLN A 166 0.27 -8.20 -6.39
CA GLN A 166 -0.41 -8.29 -5.10
C GLN A 166 0.49 -8.82 -3.97
N ARG A 167 1.42 -9.73 -4.28
CA ARG A 167 2.26 -10.42 -3.27
C ARG A 167 3.58 -9.74 -2.97
N TYR A 168 4.28 -9.20 -3.97
CA TYR A 168 5.68 -8.80 -3.89
C TYR A 168 5.94 -7.31 -4.15
N GLU A 169 5.12 -6.62 -4.94
CA GLU A 169 5.32 -5.19 -5.27
C GLU A 169 5.43 -4.32 -4.01
N PRO A 170 4.56 -4.44 -2.98
CA PRO A 170 4.66 -3.60 -1.79
C PRO A 170 5.98 -3.73 -1.03
N PHE A 171 6.73 -4.82 -1.21
CA PHE A 171 8.04 -4.96 -0.60
C PHE A 171 9.15 -4.29 -1.39
N ILE A 172 9.02 -4.14 -2.71
CA ILE A 172 10.03 -3.50 -3.56
C ILE A 172 10.21 -2.05 -3.15
N ASP A 173 9.10 -1.34 -2.95
CA ASP A 173 9.09 0.06 -2.53
C ASP A 173 9.71 0.25 -1.13
N LEU A 174 9.82 -0.83 -0.34
CA LEU A 174 10.39 -0.82 1.00
C LEU A 174 11.86 -1.29 1.03
N ILE A 175 12.42 -1.77 -0.09
CA ILE A 175 13.82 -2.20 -0.14
C ILE A 175 14.70 -0.96 0.06
N PRO A 176 15.57 -0.94 1.09
CA PRO A 176 16.43 0.22 1.31
C PRO A 176 17.37 0.47 0.12
N ASP A 177 17.65 1.74 -0.17
CA ASP A 177 18.62 2.17 -1.20
C ASP A 177 19.96 1.45 -1.13
N THR A 178 20.43 1.17 0.09
CA THR A 178 21.69 0.45 0.30
C THR A 178 21.69 -0.95 -0.31
N VAL A 179 20.52 -1.60 -0.40
CA VAL A 179 20.34 -2.93 -0.99
C VAL A 179 20.03 -2.82 -2.49
N THR A 180 19.23 -1.84 -2.93
CA THR A 180 18.92 -1.66 -4.36
C THR A 180 20.15 -1.27 -5.18
N LYS A 181 21.14 -0.60 -4.57
CA LYS A 181 22.43 -0.24 -5.21
C LYS A 181 23.40 -1.42 -5.35
N GLU A 182 23.14 -2.57 -4.75
CA GLU A 182 23.96 -3.77 -4.97
C GLU A 182 23.77 -4.27 -6.40
N THR A 183 24.87 -4.44 -7.15
CA THR A 183 24.85 -4.76 -8.60
C THR A 183 23.89 -5.90 -8.95
N ALA A 184 23.93 -7.01 -8.20
CA ALA A 184 23.06 -8.16 -8.49
C ALA A 184 21.56 -7.89 -8.26
N ILE A 185 21.21 -7.02 -7.30
CA ILE A 185 19.81 -6.64 -7.06
C ILE A 185 19.39 -5.58 -8.06
N ARG A 186 20.24 -4.58 -8.30
CA ARG A 186 20.05 -3.53 -9.30
C ARG A 186 19.77 -4.13 -10.68
N ASP A 187 20.65 -4.99 -11.16
CA ASP A 187 20.53 -5.61 -12.49
C ASP A 187 19.28 -6.50 -12.55
N GLY A 188 18.98 -7.24 -11.48
CA GLY A 188 17.76 -8.02 -11.40
C GLY A 188 16.48 -7.17 -11.45
N LEU A 189 16.45 -6.01 -10.77
CA LEU A 189 15.32 -5.08 -10.83
C LEU A 189 15.16 -4.51 -12.24
N LEU A 190 16.27 -4.24 -12.91
CA LEU A 190 16.29 -3.83 -14.32
C LEU A 190 15.84 -4.95 -15.26
N ASP A 191 15.99 -6.21 -14.92
CA ASP A 191 15.48 -7.31 -15.74
C ASP A 191 13.97 -7.56 -15.54
N LEU A 192 13.35 -6.95 -14.52
CA LEU A 192 11.90 -7.02 -14.34
C LEU A 192 11.17 -6.24 -15.44
N PRO A 193 10.20 -6.86 -16.15
CA PRO A 193 9.43 -6.17 -17.20
C PRO A 193 8.45 -5.19 -16.57
N ALA A 194 8.26 -4.01 -17.17
CA ALA A 194 7.23 -3.09 -16.66
C ALA A 194 5.84 -3.74 -16.77
N ALA A 195 5.02 -3.57 -15.73
CA ALA A 195 3.62 -3.95 -15.79
C ALA A 195 2.78 -2.73 -16.15
N PHE A 196 1.72 -2.96 -16.92
CA PHE A 196 0.80 -1.90 -17.28
C PHE A 196 -0.63 -2.31 -17.06
N ARG A 197 -1.41 -1.38 -16.55
CA ARG A 197 -2.84 -1.54 -16.33
C ARG A 197 -3.58 -0.38 -16.99
N LEU A 198 -4.35 -0.69 -18.02
CA LEU A 198 -5.27 0.27 -18.62
C LEU A 198 -6.58 0.25 -17.84
N THR A 199 -7.06 1.42 -17.46
CA THR A 199 -8.37 1.59 -16.80
C THR A 199 -9.19 2.61 -17.57
N THR A 200 -10.45 2.28 -17.80
CA THR A 200 -11.43 3.15 -18.46
C THR A 200 -12.82 2.88 -17.89
N ARG A 201 -13.79 3.72 -18.25
CA ARG A 201 -15.19 3.52 -17.90
C ARG A 201 -15.77 2.34 -18.69
N GLY A 202 -16.61 1.53 -18.04
CA GLY A 202 -17.24 0.38 -18.69
C GLY A 202 -18.12 0.74 -19.89
N ALA A 203 -18.74 1.93 -19.88
CA ALA A 203 -19.48 2.47 -21.02
C ALA A 203 -19.32 3.99 -21.13
N TRP A 204 -18.92 4.46 -22.30
CA TRP A 204 -18.78 5.88 -22.66
C TRP A 204 -20.01 6.39 -23.41
N PRO A 205 -20.41 7.65 -23.21
CA PRO A 205 -21.41 8.26 -24.07
C PRO A 205 -21.02 8.17 -25.56
N ALA A 206 -22.02 8.04 -26.44
CA ALA A 206 -21.78 7.83 -27.87
C ALA A 206 -21.03 8.99 -28.57
N ASP A 207 -21.18 10.19 -28.03
CA ASP A 207 -20.67 11.47 -28.53
C ASP A 207 -19.43 11.98 -27.76
N VAL A 208 -18.85 11.15 -26.89
CA VAL A 208 -17.64 11.46 -26.12
C VAL A 208 -16.55 10.46 -26.49
N ASP A 209 -15.36 10.96 -26.78
CA ASP A 209 -14.22 10.10 -27.05
C ASP A 209 -13.79 9.35 -25.76
N PRO A 210 -13.55 8.03 -25.83
CA PRO A 210 -13.15 7.26 -24.66
C PRO A 210 -11.83 7.76 -24.11
N TRP A 211 -11.81 8.01 -22.81
CA TRP A 211 -10.60 8.35 -22.09
C TRP A 211 -10.05 7.11 -21.37
N VAL A 212 -8.74 6.93 -21.43
CA VAL A 212 -8.06 5.78 -20.84
C VAL A 212 -6.89 6.25 -19.98
N ARG A 213 -6.75 5.61 -18.82
CA ARG A 213 -5.58 5.77 -17.95
C ARG A 213 -4.69 4.56 -18.10
N LEU A 214 -3.50 4.77 -18.64
CA LEU A 214 -2.40 3.80 -18.55
C LEU A 214 -1.70 3.98 -17.21
N ARG A 215 -1.82 3.03 -16.30
CA ARG A 215 -0.97 2.96 -15.11
C ARG A 215 0.25 2.13 -15.44
N MET A 216 1.44 2.71 -15.37
CA MET A 216 2.69 1.96 -15.44
C MET A 216 3.17 1.66 -14.03
N MET A 217 3.56 0.41 -13.81
CA MET A 217 4.24 -0.05 -12.61
C MET A 217 5.63 -0.50 -13.04
N ASN A 218 6.64 0.21 -12.53
CA ASN A 218 8.03 -0.11 -12.76
C ASN A 218 8.72 -0.20 -11.40
N TRP A 219 9.78 -0.99 -11.34
CA TRP A 219 10.50 -1.30 -10.10
C TRP A 219 11.97 -0.91 -10.23
N TRP A 220 12.23 0.06 -11.10
CA TRP A 220 13.58 0.43 -11.47
C TRP A 220 14.10 1.48 -10.51
N PRO A 221 15.42 1.49 -10.28
CA PRO A 221 16.04 2.56 -9.51
C PRO A 221 15.82 3.95 -10.15
N ASP A 222 15.79 4.97 -9.31
CA ASP A 222 15.56 6.36 -9.69
C ASP A 222 16.61 6.94 -10.65
N GLU A 223 17.74 6.29 -10.87
CA GLU A 223 18.76 6.76 -11.83
C GLU A 223 18.43 6.50 -13.31
N PHE A 224 17.23 6.01 -13.63
CA PHE A 224 16.79 5.79 -15.01
C PHE A 224 15.73 6.80 -15.44
N ASP A 225 15.75 7.16 -16.72
CA ASP A 225 14.65 7.83 -17.40
C ASP A 225 13.84 6.76 -18.16
N VAL A 226 12.53 6.95 -18.20
CA VAL A 226 11.56 6.07 -18.86
C VAL A 226 10.88 6.84 -19.97
N ARG A 227 10.71 6.17 -21.12
CA ARG A 227 9.93 6.65 -22.25
C ARG A 227 8.86 5.63 -22.57
N LEU A 228 7.63 6.10 -22.61
CA LEU A 228 6.47 5.33 -23.03
C LEU A 228 6.01 5.82 -24.39
N GLU A 229 5.80 4.88 -25.31
CA GLU A 229 5.11 5.11 -26.57
C GLU A 229 3.79 4.34 -26.49
N ILE A 230 2.69 5.08 -26.56
CA ILE A 230 1.32 4.57 -26.40
C ILE A 230 0.61 4.81 -27.72
N GLU A 231 0.20 3.76 -28.40
CA GLU A 231 -0.42 3.84 -29.72
C GLU A 231 -1.74 3.06 -29.71
N PRO A 232 -2.90 3.75 -29.68
CA PRO A 232 -4.18 3.11 -29.95
C PRO A 232 -4.19 2.57 -31.39
N VAL A 233 -4.54 1.30 -31.57
CA VAL A 233 -4.63 0.65 -32.87
C VAL A 233 -5.97 1.01 -33.52
N VAL A 234 -6.08 2.28 -33.93
CA VAL A 234 -7.24 2.82 -34.67
C VAL A 234 -6.73 3.66 -35.84
N ASP A 235 -7.52 3.73 -36.91
CA ASP A 235 -7.13 4.46 -38.13
C ASP A 235 -6.87 5.95 -37.83
N GLY A 236 -5.66 6.41 -38.14
CA GLY A 236 -5.27 7.81 -37.96
C GLY A 236 -4.80 8.19 -36.56
N ALA A 237 -4.76 7.26 -35.59
CA ALA A 237 -4.13 7.53 -34.30
C ALA A 237 -2.63 7.82 -34.47
N SER A 238 -2.14 8.81 -33.72
CA SER A 238 -0.72 9.10 -33.60
C SER A 238 -0.18 8.54 -32.28
N PRO A 239 1.04 7.98 -32.26
CA PRO A 239 1.67 7.54 -31.03
C PRO A 239 1.82 8.70 -30.04
N ILE A 240 1.41 8.47 -28.80
CA ILE A 240 1.58 9.38 -27.68
C ILE A 240 2.88 9.01 -27.00
N VAL A 241 3.83 9.93 -26.98
CA VAL A 241 5.14 9.71 -26.34
C VAL A 241 5.18 10.46 -25.01
N VAL A 242 5.37 9.72 -23.93
CA VAL A 242 5.49 10.27 -22.57
C VAL A 242 6.87 9.98 -22.01
N TYR A 243 7.47 10.99 -21.37
CA TYR A 243 8.73 10.86 -20.66
C TYR A 243 8.49 10.94 -19.16
N HIS A 244 9.21 10.11 -18.40
CA HIS A 244 9.09 10.03 -16.97
C HIS A 244 10.46 9.79 -16.35
N ASP A 245 10.77 10.53 -15.29
CA ASP A 245 11.84 10.20 -14.38
C ASP A 245 11.52 8.85 -13.72
N GLY A 246 12.33 7.81 -13.86
CA GLY A 246 12.04 6.47 -13.31
C GLY A 246 11.82 6.40 -11.79
N SER A 247 11.90 7.55 -11.10
CA SER A 247 11.56 7.72 -9.70
C SER A 247 10.07 7.78 -9.44
N GLY A 248 9.61 6.86 -8.59
CA GLY A 248 8.34 6.96 -7.90
C GLY A 248 7.35 5.88 -8.31
N GLY A 249 6.44 5.62 -7.37
CA GLY A 249 5.41 4.60 -7.48
C GLY A 249 4.50 4.75 -8.71
N PRO A 250 3.51 3.87 -8.83
CA PRO A 250 2.79 3.67 -10.08
C PRO A 250 2.08 4.94 -10.57
N ARG A 251 2.53 5.47 -11.71
CA ARG A 251 2.00 6.69 -12.32
C ARG A 251 0.95 6.39 -13.38
N GLY A 252 -0.09 7.22 -13.43
CA GLY A 252 -1.14 7.17 -14.45
C GLY A 252 -0.86 8.16 -15.57
N PHE A 253 -0.99 7.71 -16.82
CA PHE A 253 -0.86 8.50 -18.04
C PHE A 253 -2.24 8.56 -18.71
N PRO A 254 -2.94 9.69 -18.58
CA PRO A 254 -4.15 10.01 -19.34
C PRO A 254 -3.89 9.95 -20.84
N PHE A 255 -4.83 9.41 -21.60
CA PHE A 255 -4.96 9.73 -23.02
C PHE A 255 -6.39 9.51 -23.52
N GLU A 256 -6.73 10.20 -24.59
CA GLU A 256 -8.00 10.09 -25.29
C GLU A 256 -7.83 9.23 -26.55
N ILE A 257 -8.82 8.37 -26.82
CA ILE A 257 -8.85 7.56 -28.04
C ILE A 257 -9.78 8.25 -29.03
N THR A 258 -9.17 9.02 -29.92
CA THR A 258 -9.90 9.70 -31.00
C THR A 258 -10.12 8.76 -32.18
N GLY A 259 -11.20 8.98 -32.94
CA GLY A 259 -11.47 8.23 -34.16
C GLY A 259 -11.95 6.79 -33.98
N LEU A 260 -12.28 6.39 -32.75
CA LEU A 260 -12.85 5.07 -32.49
C LEU A 260 -14.26 4.96 -33.12
N ALA A 261 -14.47 3.93 -33.93
CA ALA A 261 -15.77 3.66 -34.55
C ALA A 261 -16.90 3.58 -33.50
N SER A 262 -18.08 4.09 -33.85
CA SER A 262 -19.23 4.18 -32.93
C SER A 262 -19.75 2.82 -32.46
N ASP A 263 -19.46 1.75 -33.20
CA ASP A 263 -19.86 0.37 -32.91
C ASP A 263 -18.73 -0.49 -32.31
N ALA A 264 -17.54 0.08 -32.09
CA ALA A 264 -16.42 -0.64 -31.49
C ALA A 264 -16.71 -0.97 -30.01
N SER A 265 -16.58 -2.26 -29.66
CA SER A 265 -16.72 -2.76 -28.28
C SER A 265 -15.39 -2.86 -27.51
N SER A 266 -14.27 -2.64 -28.20
CA SER A 266 -12.92 -2.69 -27.65
C SER A 266 -11.93 -1.99 -28.57
N VAL A 267 -10.77 -1.64 -28.04
CA VAL A 267 -9.63 -1.12 -28.79
C VAL A 267 -8.35 -1.81 -28.32
N ASP A 268 -7.46 -2.13 -29.22
CA ASP A 268 -6.11 -2.57 -28.86
C ASP A 268 -5.22 -1.35 -28.66
N VAL A 269 -4.44 -1.34 -27.58
CA VAL A 269 -3.48 -0.28 -27.28
C VAL A 269 -2.10 -0.92 -27.23
N SER A 270 -1.23 -0.53 -28.16
CA SER A 270 0.18 -0.88 -28.16
C SER A 270 0.91 0.03 -27.18
N VAL A 271 1.66 -0.57 -26.26
CA VAL A 271 2.48 0.15 -25.28
C VAL A 271 3.91 -0.36 -25.38
N THR A 272 4.82 0.53 -25.74
CA THR A 272 6.26 0.27 -25.75
C THR A 272 6.92 1.09 -24.65
N CYS A 273 7.60 0.41 -23.73
CA CYS A 273 8.37 1.05 -22.69
C CYS A 273 9.86 0.89 -22.95
N GLN A 274 10.53 2.01 -22.94
CA GLN A 274 11.97 2.13 -23.12
C GLN A 274 12.58 2.79 -21.90
N ARG A 275 13.83 2.46 -21.60
CA ARG A 275 14.59 3.12 -20.55
C ARG A 275 15.93 3.63 -21.04
N ARG A 276 16.52 4.55 -20.28
CA ARG A 276 17.91 4.98 -20.41
C ARG A 276 18.45 5.42 -19.05
N GLU A 277 19.73 5.23 -18.79
CA GLU A 277 20.36 5.77 -17.57
C GLU A 277 20.38 7.32 -17.65
N ARG A 278 19.95 7.96 -16.57
CA ARG A 278 19.75 9.42 -16.50
C ARG A 278 21.05 10.15 -16.79
N GLY A 279 20.97 11.19 -17.61
CA GLY A 279 22.12 12.00 -18.02
C GLY A 279 23.02 11.37 -19.07
N ARG A 280 22.82 10.09 -19.44
CA ARG A 280 23.52 9.49 -20.58
C ARG A 280 22.82 9.82 -21.88
N ARG A 281 23.61 10.01 -22.94
CA ARG A 281 23.13 10.25 -24.31
C ARG A 281 22.95 8.97 -25.11
N ASP A 282 23.05 7.81 -24.45
CA ASP A 282 22.93 6.51 -25.09
C ASP A 282 21.53 6.30 -25.68
N ALA A 283 21.40 5.31 -26.56
CA ALA A 283 20.12 4.97 -27.15
C ALA A 283 19.14 4.44 -26.08
N TRP A 284 17.85 4.74 -26.28
CA TRP A 284 16.77 4.13 -25.52
C TRP A 284 16.77 2.62 -25.71
N VAL A 285 16.69 1.86 -24.61
CA VAL A 285 16.62 0.40 -24.63
C VAL A 285 15.18 -0.02 -24.38
N THR A 286 14.58 -0.74 -25.33
CA THR A 286 13.22 -1.31 -25.17
C THR A 286 13.24 -2.40 -24.10
N ILE A 287 12.40 -2.25 -23.08
CA ILE A 287 12.29 -3.19 -21.95
C ILE A 287 11.08 -4.09 -22.10
N THR A 288 9.94 -3.50 -22.49
CA THR A 288 8.70 -4.24 -22.65
C THR A 288 7.90 -3.61 -23.78
N ALA A 289 7.33 -4.44 -24.65
CA ALA A 289 6.36 -4.04 -25.65
C ALA A 289 5.18 -5.00 -25.57
N GLN A 290 3.97 -4.46 -25.47
CA GLN A 290 2.77 -5.25 -25.28
C GLN A 290 1.57 -4.57 -25.93
N THR A 291 0.61 -5.39 -26.37
CA THR A 291 -0.68 -4.93 -26.86
C THR A 291 -1.73 -5.34 -25.84
N ILE A 292 -2.47 -4.37 -25.33
CA ILE A 292 -3.56 -4.60 -24.38
C ILE A 292 -4.89 -4.26 -25.04
N THR A 293 -5.82 -5.21 -25.05
CA THR A 293 -7.20 -4.96 -25.46
C THR A 293 -7.98 -4.29 -24.32
N VAL A 294 -8.47 -3.08 -24.57
CA VAL A 294 -9.30 -2.31 -23.65
C VAL A 294 -10.76 -2.47 -24.06
N PRO A 295 -11.63 -3.04 -23.20
CA PRO A 295 -13.06 -3.08 -23.47
C PRO A 295 -13.66 -1.67 -23.41
N ILE A 296 -14.45 -1.30 -24.40
CA ILE A 296 -15.11 0.01 -24.51
C ILE A 296 -16.59 -0.24 -24.79
N GLY A 297 -17.44 -0.01 -23.80
CA GLY A 297 -18.87 0.08 -24.03
C GLY A 297 -19.24 1.44 -24.62
N ARG A 298 -20.24 1.48 -25.49
CA ARG A 298 -20.89 2.70 -25.95
C ARG A 298 -22.31 2.75 -25.41
N GLY A 299 -22.67 3.87 -24.78
CA GLY A 299 -23.98 4.15 -24.22
C GLY A 299 -24.74 5.21 -25.02
N PRO A 300 -25.86 5.72 -24.48
CA PRO A 300 -26.56 6.86 -25.06
C PRO A 300 -25.69 8.13 -25.12
N PRO A 301 -26.09 9.16 -25.88
CA PRO A 301 -25.42 10.46 -25.89
C PRO A 301 -25.26 11.07 -24.50
N LEU A 302 -24.25 11.92 -24.32
CA LEU A 302 -23.87 12.51 -23.03
C LEU A 302 -25.04 13.26 -22.40
N ALA A 303 -25.78 14.02 -23.20
CA ALA A 303 -26.96 14.76 -22.78
C ALA A 303 -28.11 13.88 -22.23
N GLU A 304 -28.15 12.60 -22.57
CA GLU A 304 -29.13 11.63 -22.04
C GLU A 304 -28.62 10.90 -20.79
N THR A 305 -27.29 10.85 -20.60
CA THR A 305 -26.66 10.09 -19.51
C THR A 305 -26.30 10.94 -18.29
N MET A 306 -26.10 12.24 -18.49
CA MET A 306 -25.66 13.16 -17.46
C MET A 306 -26.48 14.45 -17.47
N VAL A 307 -26.93 14.87 -16.29
CA VAL A 307 -27.73 16.09 -16.11
C VAL A 307 -26.90 17.14 -15.36
N PRO A 308 -26.89 18.41 -15.81
CA PRO A 308 -26.19 19.46 -15.07
C PRO A 308 -26.81 19.62 -13.68
N LEU A 309 -25.96 19.85 -12.68
CA LEU A 309 -26.37 20.14 -11.32
C LEU A 309 -27.13 21.47 -11.31
N GLU A 310 -28.39 21.46 -10.84
CA GLU A 310 -29.23 22.65 -10.82
C GLU A 310 -28.54 23.81 -10.09
N ARG A 311 -28.71 25.02 -10.62
CA ARG A 311 -28.14 26.25 -10.03
C ARG A 311 -28.73 26.46 -8.62
N GLY A 312 -27.91 26.32 -7.58
CA GLY A 312 -28.31 26.44 -6.18
C GLY A 312 -27.14 26.26 -5.20
N THR A 313 -27.43 25.96 -3.91
CA THR A 313 -26.44 25.79 -2.83
C THR A 313 -25.25 24.86 -3.15
N PRO A 314 -25.41 23.75 -3.91
CA PRO A 314 -24.27 22.91 -4.32
C PRO A 314 -23.22 23.63 -5.18
N LEU A 315 -23.62 24.67 -5.94
CA LEU A 315 -22.72 25.47 -6.78
C LEU A 315 -21.73 26.28 -5.92
N LEU A 316 -22.18 26.81 -4.78
CA LEU A 316 -21.34 27.56 -3.83
C LEU A 316 -20.31 26.65 -3.16
N ALA A 317 -20.71 25.42 -2.82
CA ALA A 317 -19.78 24.41 -2.29
C ALA A 317 -18.76 23.95 -3.34
N SER A 318 -19.12 23.90 -4.64
CA SER A 318 -18.16 23.67 -5.72
C SER A 318 -17.17 24.84 -5.90
N ALA A 319 -17.60 26.10 -5.69
CA ALA A 319 -16.69 27.24 -5.72
C ALA A 319 -15.61 27.14 -4.63
N HIS A 320 -15.99 26.75 -3.41
CA HIS A 320 -15.07 26.54 -2.28
C HIS A 320 -14.01 25.44 -2.51
N VAL A 321 -14.18 24.59 -3.52
CA VAL A 321 -13.14 23.64 -3.94
C VAL A 321 -11.92 24.39 -4.49
N PHE A 322 -12.15 25.49 -5.20
CA PHE A 322 -11.11 26.23 -5.92
C PHE A 322 -10.51 27.40 -5.13
N ASP A 323 -11.07 27.73 -3.96
CA ASP A 323 -10.58 28.78 -3.05
C ASP A 323 -9.18 28.52 -2.50
N ALA A 324 -8.66 27.30 -2.62
CA ALA A 324 -7.31 26.97 -2.16
C ALA A 324 -6.21 27.61 -3.03
N GLY A 325 -6.57 28.05 -4.23
CA GLY A 325 -5.80 28.96 -5.04
C GLY A 325 -4.62 28.37 -5.79
N ILE A 326 -3.48 29.06 -5.75
CA ILE A 326 -2.30 28.74 -6.56
C ILE A 326 -1.07 28.60 -5.65
N TYR A 327 -0.25 27.60 -5.94
CA TYR A 327 1.08 27.47 -5.36
C TYR A 327 2.10 27.91 -6.41
N ALA A 328 2.99 28.82 -6.04
CA ALA A 328 4.04 29.32 -6.91
C ALA A 328 5.41 29.19 -6.22
N TRP A 329 6.44 28.89 -7.00
CA TRP A 329 7.79 28.76 -6.48
C TRP A 329 8.82 29.19 -7.51
N SER A 330 10.04 29.48 -7.05
CA SER A 330 11.05 30.20 -7.82
C SER A 330 11.91 29.34 -8.76
N GLY A 331 11.70 28.02 -8.83
CA GLY A 331 12.54 27.16 -9.68
C GLY A 331 12.00 25.76 -10.00
N GLY A 332 12.33 25.25 -11.17
CA GLY A 332 11.90 23.93 -11.65
C GLY A 332 10.99 24.03 -12.89
N PRO A 333 10.64 22.89 -13.51
CA PRO A 333 10.03 22.87 -14.84
C PRO A 333 8.58 23.37 -14.92
N SER A 334 7.91 23.59 -13.77
CA SER A 334 6.51 23.99 -13.70
C SER A 334 6.34 24.87 -12.46
N PRO A 335 6.69 26.18 -12.50
CA PRO A 335 6.80 27.02 -11.30
C PRO A 335 5.46 27.38 -10.64
N VAL A 336 4.33 26.98 -11.26
CA VAL A 336 2.97 27.26 -10.78
C VAL A 336 2.15 25.98 -10.75
N ARG A 337 1.33 25.77 -9.72
CA ARG A 337 0.33 24.70 -9.64
C ARG A 337 -0.99 25.19 -9.06
N PHE A 338 -2.08 24.58 -9.49
CA PHE A 338 -3.40 24.79 -8.93
C PHE A 338 -3.57 23.99 -7.63
N ARG A 339 -4.22 24.59 -6.65
CA ARG A 339 -4.62 23.93 -5.40
C ARG A 339 -6.15 23.89 -5.33
N PHE A 340 -6.68 22.76 -4.90
CA PHE A 340 -8.11 22.60 -4.72
C PHE A 340 -8.41 21.63 -3.56
N ARG A 341 -9.57 21.82 -2.90
CA ARG A 341 -10.04 21.04 -1.76
C ARG A 341 -11.16 20.09 -2.18
N ILE A 342 -10.80 18.98 -2.83
CA ILE A 342 -11.80 17.99 -3.30
C ILE A 342 -12.68 17.46 -2.17
N ALA A 343 -12.15 17.39 -0.94
CA ALA A 343 -12.88 16.95 0.25
C ALA A 343 -14.15 17.77 0.53
N ASN A 344 -14.22 19.03 0.07
CA ASN A 344 -15.42 19.85 0.17
C ASN A 344 -16.61 19.26 -0.63
N THR A 345 -16.34 18.37 -1.58
CA THR A 345 -17.35 17.68 -2.39
C THR A 345 -17.69 16.27 -1.87
N PHE A 346 -17.06 15.81 -0.78
CA PHE A 346 -17.33 14.48 -0.18
C PHE A 346 -18.49 14.54 0.82
N ARG A 347 -19.64 14.98 0.33
CA ARG A 347 -20.88 15.17 1.09
C ARG A 347 -22.04 14.57 0.33
N SER A 348 -23.08 14.11 1.04
CA SER A 348 -24.19 13.39 0.42
C SER A 348 -25.00 14.22 -0.60
N GLU A 349 -24.98 15.55 -0.47
CA GLU A 349 -25.55 16.47 -1.47
C GLU A 349 -24.95 16.28 -2.88
N PHE A 350 -23.70 15.81 -2.96
CA PHE A 350 -22.98 15.53 -4.20
C PHE A 350 -22.99 14.05 -4.62
N ASP A 351 -23.75 13.17 -3.96
CA ASP A 351 -23.83 11.76 -4.38
C ASP A 351 -24.23 11.65 -5.86
N ASP A 352 -23.59 10.74 -6.61
CA ASP A 352 -23.74 10.59 -8.07
C ASP A 352 -23.39 11.84 -8.92
N THR A 353 -22.66 12.79 -8.35
CA THR A 353 -22.17 13.97 -9.08
C THR A 353 -20.71 13.79 -9.47
N ALA A 354 -20.37 14.10 -10.71
CA ALA A 354 -19.00 14.27 -11.17
C ALA A 354 -18.64 15.75 -11.20
N ILE A 355 -17.43 16.07 -10.77
CA ILE A 355 -16.83 17.36 -11.08
C ILE A 355 -15.85 17.11 -12.22
N GLY A 356 -16.00 17.83 -13.31
CA GLY A 356 -15.05 17.86 -14.41
C GLY A 356 -14.82 19.30 -14.81
N ALA A 357 -13.60 19.78 -14.65
CA ALA A 357 -13.27 21.20 -14.77
C ALA A 357 -11.97 21.43 -15.55
N SER A 358 -11.96 22.48 -16.36
CA SER A 358 -10.77 23.05 -16.99
C SER A 358 -10.36 24.32 -16.24
N MET A 359 -9.15 24.33 -15.71
CA MET A 359 -8.55 25.48 -15.03
C MET A 359 -7.56 26.14 -15.97
N GLU A 360 -7.80 27.40 -16.32
CA GLU A 360 -6.96 28.19 -17.21
C GLU A 360 -6.30 29.33 -16.45
N LEU A 361 -4.98 29.32 -16.40
CA LEU A 361 -4.18 30.44 -15.93
C LEU A 361 -3.72 31.26 -17.14
N ARG A 362 -4.09 32.53 -17.17
CA ARG A 362 -3.80 33.42 -18.29
C ARG A 362 -3.10 34.69 -17.82
N HIS A 363 -2.23 35.23 -18.67
CA HIS A 363 -1.65 36.58 -18.53
C HIS A 363 -2.17 37.44 -19.68
N GLY A 364 -3.14 38.30 -19.39
CA GLY A 364 -3.96 38.94 -20.42
C GLY A 364 -4.62 37.90 -21.33
N ASP A 365 -4.41 38.02 -22.64
CA ASP A 365 -4.97 37.10 -23.64
C ASP A 365 -4.19 35.79 -23.79
N ARG A 366 -2.99 35.68 -23.20
CA ARG A 366 -2.11 34.51 -23.38
C ARG A 366 -2.43 33.42 -22.36
N LEU A 367 -2.67 32.20 -22.84
CA LEU A 367 -2.83 31.02 -21.98
C LEU A 367 -1.46 30.54 -21.51
N ALA A 368 -1.20 30.65 -20.21
CA ALA A 368 0.04 30.16 -19.61
C ALA A 368 -0.08 28.68 -19.23
N ARG A 369 -1.22 28.26 -18.68
CA ARG A 369 -1.45 26.86 -18.31
C ARG A 369 -2.91 26.49 -18.40
N ARG A 370 -3.20 25.28 -18.88
CA ARG A 370 -4.51 24.63 -18.75
C ARG A 370 -4.36 23.29 -18.04
N LEU A 371 -5.09 23.12 -16.94
CA LEU A 371 -5.21 21.84 -16.24
C LEU A 371 -6.66 21.37 -16.32
N ASN A 372 -6.88 20.18 -16.92
CA ASN A 372 -8.16 19.52 -16.83
C ASN A 372 -8.13 18.57 -15.63
N ILE A 373 -9.17 18.62 -14.80
CA ILE A 373 -9.33 17.78 -13.62
C ILE A 373 -10.72 17.16 -13.61
N TRP A 374 -10.84 15.97 -13.04
CA TRP A 374 -12.14 15.35 -12.81
C TRP A 374 -12.10 14.41 -11.62
N TRP A 375 -13.24 14.24 -10.94
CA TRP A 375 -13.46 13.23 -9.90
C TRP A 375 -14.94 12.97 -9.68
N ARG A 376 -15.24 11.86 -9.02
CA ARG A 376 -16.57 11.59 -8.47
C ARG A 376 -16.67 12.28 -7.11
N ALA A 377 -17.70 13.08 -6.90
CA ALA A 377 -18.06 13.67 -5.62
C ALA A 377 -19.06 12.78 -4.89
N GLY A 378 -19.41 13.14 -3.66
CA GLY A 378 -20.32 12.36 -2.80
C GLY A 378 -19.62 11.60 -1.68
N THR A 379 -20.42 10.95 -0.84
CA THR A 379 -19.95 10.15 0.30
C THR A 379 -19.28 8.84 -0.11
N ASP A 380 -19.70 8.28 -1.25
CA ASP A 380 -19.13 7.07 -1.85
C ASP A 380 -17.98 7.36 -2.82
N ALA A 381 -17.47 8.60 -2.83
CA ALA A 381 -16.31 9.00 -3.62
C ALA A 381 -15.03 8.31 -3.08
N ARG A 382 -14.86 7.04 -3.43
CA ARG A 382 -13.55 6.37 -3.33
C ARG A 382 -12.62 6.97 -4.38
N ASP A 383 -11.31 6.78 -4.20
CA ASP A 383 -10.25 7.24 -5.12
C ASP A 383 -10.40 6.81 -6.59
N ASP A 384 -11.32 5.88 -6.86
CA ASP A 384 -11.69 5.35 -8.16
C ASP A 384 -12.44 6.39 -9.00
N GLY A 385 -11.72 7.35 -9.58
CA GLY A 385 -12.29 8.30 -10.53
C GLY A 385 -11.64 9.68 -10.54
N TYR A 386 -10.79 10.01 -9.56
CA TYR A 386 -9.99 11.22 -9.60
C TYR A 386 -8.93 11.13 -10.70
N GLY A 387 -8.76 12.19 -11.50
CA GLY A 387 -7.71 12.32 -12.48
C GLY A 387 -7.46 13.77 -12.87
N PHE A 388 -6.31 13.99 -13.49
CA PHE A 388 -5.95 15.29 -14.06
C PHE A 388 -5.05 15.11 -15.27
N GLU A 389 -4.98 16.12 -16.12
CA GLU A 389 -4.03 16.24 -17.23
C GLU A 389 -3.64 17.71 -17.43
N ILE A 390 -2.38 17.93 -17.77
CA ILE A 390 -1.88 19.26 -18.17
C ILE A 390 -2.11 19.36 -19.68
N ALA A 391 -3.20 20.02 -20.07
CA ALA A 391 -3.60 20.16 -21.46
C ALA A 391 -2.78 21.22 -22.22
N HIS A 392 -2.21 22.20 -21.50
CA HIS A 392 -1.34 23.23 -22.05
C HIS A 392 -0.39 23.77 -20.99
N GLU A 393 0.85 24.07 -21.37
CA GLU A 393 1.86 24.70 -20.50
C GLU A 393 2.85 25.54 -21.32
N ASP A 394 2.88 26.85 -21.06
CA ASP A 394 3.88 27.81 -21.55
C ASP A 394 4.86 28.12 -20.40
N ALA A 395 5.91 27.31 -20.29
CA ALA A 395 6.88 27.40 -19.19
C ALA A 395 7.54 28.79 -19.10
N ALA A 396 7.83 29.42 -20.24
CA ALA A 396 8.45 30.75 -20.27
C ALA A 396 7.52 31.85 -19.73
N LEU A 397 6.22 31.75 -20.02
CA LEU A 397 5.23 32.67 -19.44
C LEU A 397 5.00 32.40 -17.95
N LEU A 398 5.03 31.13 -17.53
CA LEU A 398 4.92 30.77 -16.11
C LEU A 398 6.12 31.23 -15.26
N GLU A 399 7.32 31.35 -15.85
CA GLU A 399 8.48 31.95 -15.16
C GLU A 399 8.29 33.44 -14.84
N THR A 400 7.42 34.14 -15.55
CA THR A 400 7.08 35.54 -15.28
C THR A 400 5.87 35.70 -14.36
N PHE A 401 5.43 34.61 -13.72
CA PHE A 401 4.27 34.65 -12.84
C PHE A 401 4.53 35.52 -11.61
N ASP A 402 3.66 36.52 -11.41
CA ASP A 402 3.65 37.40 -10.25
C ASP A 402 2.19 37.55 -9.78
N ALA A 403 1.91 37.10 -8.56
CA ALA A 403 0.57 37.17 -7.97
C ALA A 403 0.05 38.60 -7.80
N SER A 404 0.95 39.59 -7.79
CA SER A 404 0.59 41.01 -7.67
C SER A 404 0.26 41.67 -9.01
N ASP A 405 0.57 41.01 -10.14
CA ASP A 405 0.26 41.53 -11.46
C ASP A 405 -1.21 41.25 -11.83
N PRO A 406 -2.06 42.29 -11.97
CA PRO A 406 -3.49 42.13 -12.22
C PRO A 406 -3.83 41.57 -13.61
N GLN A 407 -2.84 41.44 -14.50
CA GLN A 407 -3.04 40.78 -15.79
C GLN A 407 -3.18 39.26 -15.66
N TRP A 408 -2.76 38.69 -14.53
CA TRP A 408 -2.97 37.28 -14.26
C TRP A 408 -4.39 36.98 -13.81
N THR A 409 -5.03 36.04 -14.50
CA THR A 409 -6.40 35.59 -14.22
C THR A 409 -6.48 34.08 -14.18
N LEU A 410 -7.34 33.56 -13.31
CA LEU A 410 -7.67 32.14 -13.24
C LEU A 410 -9.15 31.94 -13.61
N THR A 411 -9.41 31.26 -14.71
CA THR A 411 -10.76 30.86 -15.09
C THR A 411 -10.94 29.36 -14.87
N VAL A 412 -11.99 28.98 -14.15
CA VAL A 412 -12.37 27.59 -13.92
C VAL A 412 -13.69 27.32 -14.61
N SER A 413 -13.71 26.41 -15.59
CA SER A 413 -14.92 26.06 -16.35
C SER A 413 -15.28 24.59 -16.17
N GLY A 414 -16.48 24.34 -15.65
CA GLY A 414 -17.08 23.01 -15.50
C GLY A 414 -17.81 22.58 -16.76
N GLY A 415 -17.74 21.29 -17.11
CA GLY A 415 -18.40 20.78 -18.30
C GLY A 415 -18.64 19.28 -18.30
N ALA A 416 -19.66 18.86 -19.04
CA ALA A 416 -20.11 17.47 -19.11
C ALA A 416 -19.01 16.52 -19.64
N THR A 417 -18.26 16.94 -20.67
CA THR A 417 -17.27 16.09 -21.34
C THR A 417 -16.14 15.66 -20.38
N LEU A 418 -15.59 16.60 -19.60
CA LEU A 418 -14.59 16.27 -18.59
C LEU A 418 -15.22 15.48 -17.43
N ALA A 419 -16.44 15.82 -17.03
CA ALA A 419 -17.14 15.12 -15.95
C ALA A 419 -17.45 13.66 -16.31
N ALA A 420 -17.69 13.35 -17.58
CA ALA A 420 -17.92 11.99 -18.07
C ALA A 420 -16.74 11.03 -17.80
N ARG A 421 -15.53 11.58 -17.61
CA ARG A 421 -14.32 10.83 -17.25
C ARG A 421 -14.34 10.28 -15.82
N ALA A 422 -15.18 10.85 -14.95
CA ALA A 422 -15.46 10.26 -13.65
C ALA A 422 -16.57 9.19 -13.81
N PRO A 423 -16.28 7.90 -13.51
CA PRO A 423 -17.22 6.82 -13.75
C PRO A 423 -18.46 6.91 -12.84
N ALA A 424 -19.56 6.30 -13.29
CA ALA A 424 -20.81 6.11 -12.54
C ALA A 424 -21.59 7.38 -12.12
N ALA A 425 -21.10 8.59 -12.40
CA ALA A 425 -21.85 9.81 -12.16
C ALA A 425 -23.02 9.98 -13.14
N ARG A 426 -24.13 10.51 -12.62
CA ARG A 426 -25.35 10.87 -13.37
C ARG A 426 -25.58 12.37 -13.41
N ARG A 427 -24.90 13.12 -12.54
CA ARG A 427 -24.95 14.58 -12.48
C ARG A 427 -23.56 15.15 -12.72
N TYR A 428 -23.47 16.40 -13.17
CA TYR A 428 -22.19 17.10 -13.24
C TYR A 428 -22.27 18.57 -12.88
N TRP A 429 -21.16 19.14 -12.42
CA TRP A 429 -21.05 20.58 -12.26
C TRP A 429 -20.87 21.28 -13.62
N GLU A 430 -21.74 22.26 -13.90
CA GLU A 430 -21.66 23.15 -15.05
C GLU A 430 -21.58 24.60 -14.57
N GLY A 431 -20.61 25.36 -15.07
CA GLY A 431 -20.46 26.75 -14.71
C GLY A 431 -19.07 27.28 -15.01
N THR A 432 -18.90 28.59 -14.88
CA THR A 432 -17.62 29.26 -15.01
C THR A 432 -17.38 30.14 -13.79
N LEU A 433 -16.17 30.08 -13.25
CA LEU A 433 -15.69 30.92 -12.17
C LEU A 433 -14.49 31.72 -12.70
N ASP A 434 -14.61 33.03 -12.71
CA ASP A 434 -13.49 33.93 -13.00
C ASP A 434 -12.95 34.45 -11.68
N LEU A 435 -11.74 34.00 -11.32
CA LEU A 435 -11.08 34.33 -10.07
C LEU A 435 -9.92 35.29 -10.38
N PRO A 436 -10.05 36.60 -10.09
CA PRO A 436 -8.92 37.50 -10.15
C PRO A 436 -7.88 37.04 -9.12
N LEU A 437 -6.60 36.94 -9.51
CA LEU A 437 -5.59 36.36 -8.62
C LEU A 437 -5.34 37.18 -7.36
N THR A 438 -5.72 38.46 -7.34
CA THR A 438 -5.69 39.31 -6.14
C THR A 438 -6.54 38.73 -5.01
N ASP A 439 -7.57 37.96 -5.34
CA ASP A 439 -8.51 37.37 -4.38
C ASP A 439 -8.19 35.88 -4.11
N VAL A 440 -7.23 35.32 -4.84
CA VAL A 440 -6.83 33.92 -4.76
C VAL A 440 -5.59 33.80 -3.85
N PRO A 441 -5.62 32.95 -2.82
CA PRO A 441 -4.44 32.72 -2.00
C PRO A 441 -3.28 32.20 -2.86
N VAL A 442 -2.21 32.98 -2.99
CA VAL A 442 -0.95 32.52 -3.57
C VAL A 442 0.03 32.24 -2.46
N THR A 443 0.42 30.97 -2.33
CA THR A 443 1.50 30.59 -1.41
C THR A 443 2.80 30.54 -2.21
N THR A 444 3.77 31.36 -1.81
CA THR A 444 5.12 31.34 -2.35
C THR A 444 6.05 30.59 -1.40
N ASP A 445 6.71 29.53 -1.90
CA ASP A 445 7.82 28.88 -1.19
C ASP A 445 9.14 29.23 -1.86
N PRO A 446 9.92 30.18 -1.29
CA PRO A 446 11.17 30.62 -1.89
C PRO A 446 12.32 29.60 -1.74
N GLY A 447 12.13 28.49 -1.02
CA GLY A 447 13.26 27.66 -0.54
C GLY A 447 13.22 26.17 -0.86
N ARG A 448 12.15 25.62 -1.45
CA ARG A 448 12.05 24.18 -1.73
C ARG A 448 11.93 23.90 -3.22
N SER A 449 12.69 22.89 -3.67
CA SER A 449 12.40 22.19 -4.92
C SER A 449 10.98 21.64 -4.90
N VAL A 450 10.35 21.50 -6.08
CA VAL A 450 9.02 20.93 -6.27
C VAL A 450 8.77 19.79 -5.28
N PRO A 451 7.80 19.91 -4.36
CA PRO A 451 7.46 18.82 -3.48
C PRO A 451 7.06 17.59 -4.31
N HIS A 452 7.80 16.48 -4.16
CA HIS A 452 7.64 15.29 -5.01
C HIS A 452 6.28 14.58 -4.84
N GLU A 453 5.54 14.82 -3.76
CA GLU A 453 4.27 14.15 -3.46
C GLU A 453 3.21 15.10 -2.89
N TRP A 454 2.49 15.84 -3.75
CA TRP A 454 1.35 16.65 -3.28
C TRP A 454 0.17 16.46 -4.24
N SER A 455 -0.50 15.32 -4.10
CA SER A 455 -1.84 15.09 -4.69
C SER A 455 -2.93 14.89 -3.63
N ARG A 456 -2.59 14.91 -2.34
CA ARG A 456 -3.54 14.91 -1.23
C ARG A 456 -3.10 15.94 -0.20
N ASP A 457 -4.04 16.73 0.30
CA ASP A 457 -3.82 17.67 1.40
C ASP A 457 -3.26 16.84 2.59
N ASP A 458 -2.07 17.19 3.10
CA ASP A 458 -1.49 16.57 4.31
C ASP A 458 -2.39 16.69 5.57
N GLY A 459 -3.49 17.44 5.46
CA GLY A 459 -4.50 17.60 6.52
C GLY A 459 -5.31 16.35 6.84
N ASP A 460 -5.53 15.43 5.89
CA ASP A 460 -6.42 14.28 6.10
C ASP A 460 -5.80 13.17 6.97
N ARG A 461 -4.46 13.05 7.05
CA ARG A 461 -3.82 12.04 7.93
C ARG A 461 -4.01 12.30 9.42
N ARG A 462 -4.40 13.51 9.83
CA ARG A 462 -4.61 13.84 11.26
C ARG A 462 -6.02 13.56 11.77
N ALA A 463 -6.99 13.24 10.90
CA ALA A 463 -8.36 12.97 11.32
C ALA A 463 -8.58 11.53 11.83
N ASP A 464 -7.69 10.59 11.49
CA ASP A 464 -7.77 9.18 11.90
C ASP A 464 -6.92 8.83 13.14
N GLU A 465 -6.30 9.83 13.79
CA GLU A 465 -5.54 9.67 15.04
C GLU A 465 -6.34 10.09 16.30
N GLY A 466 -7.68 10.13 16.22
CA GLY A 466 -8.59 10.48 17.31
C GLY A 466 -9.31 9.30 17.94
#